data_AF-A0A8X6FKD4-F1
#
_entry.id   AF-A0A8X6FKD4-F1
#
_cell.length_a   1.000
_cell.length_b   1.000
_cell.length_c   1.000
_cell.angle_alpha   90.00
_cell.angle_beta   90.00
_cell.angle_gamma   90.00
#
_symmetry.space_group_name_H-M   'P 1'
#
loop_
_entity.id
_entity.type
_entity.pdbx_description
1 polymer ?
#
loop_
_entity_poly.entity_id
_entity_poly.type
_entity_poly.pdbx_seq_one_letter_code
_entity_poly.pdbx_strand_id
1 'polypeptide(L)'
;MDRKFFAGFLLLFTVAVVTTAPAIDKSPGKQDRTIEIFRPFNFGFEFGDGQGMVQHRRESSNNNGEVKGSYGYTDPNGLYRQVEYTAGEDGYKAVIKSNEPGLTNQSAADANFLVEPPPPGVILRQIGPVLSKETVVTEM
;
A
#
# COMPACT_ATOMS: atom_id res chain seq x y z
N MET A 1 -15.96 -25.12 -78.94
CA MET A 1 -15.18 -24.02 -78.36
C MET A 1 -16.12 -23.13 -77.55
N ASP A 2 -15.55 -22.42 -76.58
CA ASP A 2 -16.13 -21.41 -75.68
C ASP A 2 -16.75 -21.91 -74.37
N ARG A 3 -15.87 -21.91 -73.35
CA ARG A 3 -16.16 -22.02 -71.93
C ARG A 3 -16.86 -20.75 -71.45
N LYS A 4 -18.02 -20.89 -70.80
CA LYS A 4 -18.56 -19.84 -69.93
C LYS A 4 -18.75 -20.40 -68.53
N PHE A 5 -17.82 -19.99 -67.67
CA PHE A 5 -17.78 -20.21 -66.23
C PHE A 5 -19.05 -19.63 -65.59
N PHE A 6 -19.80 -20.44 -64.84
CA PHE A 6 -20.80 -19.91 -63.92
C PHE A 6 -20.16 -19.81 -62.53
N ALA A 7 -19.75 -18.61 -62.18
CA ALA A 7 -19.34 -18.24 -60.84
C ALA A 7 -20.58 -18.29 -59.93
N GLY A 8 -20.62 -19.27 -59.02
CA GLY A 8 -21.61 -19.30 -57.94
C GLY A 8 -21.28 -18.22 -56.92
N PHE A 9 -22.12 -17.20 -56.85
CA PHE A 9 -22.02 -16.11 -55.87
C PHE A 9 -22.50 -16.62 -54.50
N LEU A 10 -21.57 -16.86 -53.57
CA LEU A 10 -21.89 -17.17 -52.17
C LEU A 10 -22.31 -15.88 -51.47
N LEU A 11 -23.60 -15.72 -51.21
CA LEU A 11 -24.13 -14.56 -50.49
C LEU A 11 -23.89 -14.76 -48.98
N LEU A 12 -22.75 -14.28 -48.49
CA LEU A 12 -22.47 -14.17 -47.05
C LEU A 12 -23.34 -13.05 -46.47
N PHE A 13 -24.42 -13.40 -45.78
CA PHE A 13 -25.13 -12.47 -44.91
C PHE A 13 -24.29 -12.25 -43.64
N THR A 14 -23.60 -11.13 -43.56
CA THR A 14 -23.04 -10.66 -42.28
C THR A 14 -24.19 -10.22 -41.37
N VAL A 15 -24.40 -10.91 -40.26
CA VAL A 15 -25.21 -10.38 -39.16
C VAL A 15 -24.38 -9.32 -38.45
N ALA A 16 -24.62 -8.05 -38.76
CA ALA A 16 -24.12 -6.96 -37.92
C ALA A 16 -24.96 -6.93 -36.64
N VAL A 17 -24.42 -7.46 -35.55
CA VAL A 17 -25.00 -7.24 -34.22
C VAL A 17 -24.71 -5.79 -33.86
N VAL A 18 -25.69 -4.91 -34.07
CA VAL A 18 -25.63 -3.54 -33.56
C VAL A 18 -25.86 -3.61 -32.05
N THR A 19 -24.78 -3.61 -31.29
CA THR A 19 -24.86 -3.43 -29.84
C THR A 19 -25.10 -1.94 -29.59
N THR A 20 -26.33 -1.56 -29.31
CA THR A 20 -26.59 -0.21 -28.78
C THR A 20 -25.99 -0.16 -27.38
N ALA A 21 -24.85 0.52 -27.22
CA ALA A 21 -24.39 0.90 -25.89
C ALA A 21 -25.50 1.73 -25.21
N PRO A 22 -25.75 1.53 -23.90
CA PRO A 22 -26.76 2.31 -23.20
C PRO A 22 -26.44 3.80 -23.33
N ALA A 23 -27.44 4.59 -23.70
CA ALA A 23 -27.31 6.04 -23.73
C ALA A 23 -26.97 6.53 -22.32
N ILE A 24 -25.81 7.17 -22.16
CA ILE A 24 -25.48 7.90 -20.93
C ILE A 24 -26.47 9.05 -20.83
N ASP A 25 -27.38 8.97 -19.86
CA ASP A 25 -28.28 10.05 -19.51
C ASP A 25 -27.43 11.29 -19.15
N LYS A 26 -27.45 12.29 -20.05
CA LYS A 26 -26.83 13.61 -19.85
C LYS A 26 -27.74 14.54 -19.05
N SER A 27 -28.62 14.02 -18.21
CA SER A 27 -29.26 14.83 -17.18
C SER A 27 -28.16 15.41 -16.30
N PRO A 28 -28.08 16.75 -16.08
CA PRO A 28 -27.13 17.31 -15.14
C PRO A 28 -27.38 16.65 -13.80
N GLY A 29 -26.44 15.77 -13.41
CA GLY A 29 -26.56 14.96 -12.21
C GLY A 29 -26.97 15.87 -11.06
N LYS A 30 -28.11 15.55 -10.46
CA LYS A 30 -28.54 16.19 -9.22
C LYS A 30 -27.45 15.87 -8.21
N GLN A 31 -26.50 16.77 -8.02
CA GLN A 31 -25.45 16.68 -7.03
C GLN A 31 -26.18 16.65 -5.69
N ASP A 32 -26.50 15.46 -5.19
CA ASP A 32 -26.92 15.30 -3.82
C ASP A 32 -25.70 15.69 -3.00
N ARG A 33 -25.67 16.94 -2.54
CA ARG A 33 -24.65 17.44 -1.65
C ARG A 33 -24.86 16.72 -0.33
N THR A 34 -24.36 15.49 -0.23
CA THR A 34 -24.17 14.82 1.05
C THR A 34 -23.23 15.72 1.83
N ILE A 35 -23.77 16.47 2.78
CA ILE A 35 -22.94 17.18 3.74
C ILE A 35 -22.25 16.10 4.55
N GLU A 36 -20.96 15.91 4.30
CA GLU A 36 -20.15 14.98 5.06
C GLU A 36 -19.91 15.61 6.44
N ILE A 37 -20.64 15.11 7.44
CA ILE A 37 -20.51 15.59 8.82
C ILE A 37 -19.41 14.76 9.49
N PHE A 38 -18.20 15.31 9.56
CA PHE A 38 -17.12 14.70 10.32
C PHE A 38 -17.38 14.84 11.82
N ARG A 39 -17.25 13.72 12.54
CA ARG A 39 -17.31 13.69 14.00
C ARG A 39 -15.89 13.56 14.53
N PRO A 40 -15.34 14.60 15.18
CA PRO A 40 -14.03 14.51 15.81
C PRO A 40 -13.99 13.34 16.77
N PHE A 41 -12.87 12.64 16.75
CA PHE A 41 -12.57 11.61 17.74
C PHE A 41 -11.16 11.84 18.31
N ASN A 42 -10.92 11.23 19.45
CA ASN A 42 -9.60 11.13 20.04
C ASN A 42 -9.53 9.79 20.77
N PHE A 43 -8.51 8.99 20.46
CA PHE A 43 -8.25 7.77 21.20
C PHE A 43 -6.75 7.48 21.22
N GLY A 44 -6.36 6.63 22.15
CA GLY A 44 -5.03 6.07 22.18
C GLY A 44 -4.94 4.91 23.14
N PHE A 45 -3.89 4.13 22.98
CA PHE A 45 -3.52 3.06 23.88
C PHE A 45 -1.99 2.93 23.91
N GLU A 46 -1.51 2.37 24.99
CA GLU A 46 -0.15 1.92 25.16
C GLU A 46 -0.20 0.64 25.99
N PHE A 47 0.59 -0.35 25.61
CA PHE A 47 0.76 -1.56 26.40
C PHE A 47 2.17 -2.12 26.20
N GLY A 48 2.62 -2.89 27.19
CA GLY A 48 3.88 -3.60 27.14
C GLY A 48 3.81 -4.88 27.94
N ASP A 49 4.76 -5.77 27.71
CA ASP A 49 4.89 -7.06 28.41
C ASP A 49 5.68 -6.97 29.72
N GLY A 50 6.26 -5.80 30.01
CA GLY A 50 7.17 -5.59 31.15
C GLY A 50 8.56 -6.19 30.96
N GLN A 51 8.85 -6.77 29.80
CA GLN A 51 10.13 -7.39 29.42
C GLN A 51 10.87 -6.57 28.36
N GLY A 52 10.43 -5.34 28.11
CA GLY A 52 11.04 -4.40 27.15
C GLY A 52 10.26 -4.25 25.84
N MET A 53 9.18 -5.01 25.65
CA MET A 53 8.27 -4.82 24.54
C MET A 53 7.25 -3.74 24.89
N VAL A 54 7.13 -2.70 24.05
CA VAL A 54 6.13 -1.63 24.17
C VAL A 54 5.50 -1.38 22.81
N GLN A 55 4.18 -1.17 22.79
CA GLN A 55 3.43 -0.71 21.62
C GLN A 55 2.53 0.44 22.01
N HIS A 56 2.38 1.41 21.11
CA HIS A 56 1.50 2.54 21.34
C HIS A 56 0.81 2.98 20.06
N ARG A 57 -0.36 3.60 20.23
CA ARG A 57 -1.06 4.35 19.20
C ARG A 57 -1.80 5.51 19.83
N ARG A 58 -1.79 6.66 19.16
CA ARG A 58 -2.64 7.82 19.46
C ARG A 58 -3.14 8.41 18.16
N GLU A 59 -4.40 8.77 18.10
CA GLU A 59 -5.03 9.32 16.90
C GLU A 59 -6.14 10.30 17.28
N SER A 60 -6.25 11.37 16.52
CA SER A 60 -7.30 12.36 16.66
C SER A 60 -7.74 12.87 15.30
N SER A 61 -9.03 13.14 15.14
CA SER A 61 -9.55 13.83 13.97
C SER A 61 -10.10 15.21 14.32
N ASN A 62 -10.11 16.12 13.34
CA ASN A 62 -10.74 17.43 13.45
C ASN A 62 -12.11 17.47 12.73
N ASN A 63 -12.77 18.64 12.78
CA ASN A 63 -14.08 18.85 12.15
C ASN A 63 -14.06 18.80 10.61
N ASN A 64 -12.87 18.74 10.00
CA ASN A 64 -12.69 18.68 8.55
C ASN A 64 -12.35 17.25 8.08
N GLY A 65 -12.39 16.26 8.98
CA GLY A 65 -12.05 14.87 8.66
C GLY A 65 -10.55 14.60 8.58
N GLU A 66 -9.69 15.60 8.79
CA GLU A 66 -8.24 15.38 8.88
C GLU A 66 -7.94 14.58 10.15
N VAL A 67 -7.23 13.47 9.98
CA VAL A 67 -6.76 12.59 11.04
C VAL A 67 -5.26 12.79 11.22
N LYS A 68 -4.84 13.00 12.46
CA LYS A 68 -3.43 13.05 12.87
C LYS A 68 -3.18 11.99 13.92
N GLY A 69 -2.07 11.28 13.80
CA GLY A 69 -1.74 10.28 14.80
C GLY A 69 -0.29 9.83 14.75
N SER A 70 0.02 8.98 15.71
CA SER A 70 1.26 8.22 15.72
C SER A 70 1.01 6.81 16.22
N TYR A 71 1.83 5.88 15.75
CA TYR A 71 1.91 4.53 16.30
C TYR A 71 3.35 4.06 16.27
N GLY A 72 3.66 3.07 17.09
CA GLY A 72 5.00 2.54 17.12
C GLY A 72 5.15 1.39 18.08
N TYR A 73 6.34 0.80 18.04
CA TYR A 73 6.76 -0.22 18.97
C TYR A 73 8.26 -0.09 19.27
N THR A 74 8.65 -0.65 20.40
CA THR A 74 10.04 -0.96 20.75
C THR A 74 10.08 -2.40 21.26
N ASP A 75 11.09 -3.17 20.85
CA ASP A 75 11.33 -4.53 21.33
C ASP A 75 12.42 -4.56 22.43
N PRO A 76 12.58 -5.69 23.15
CA PRO A 76 13.60 -5.82 24.19
C PRO A 76 15.05 -5.70 23.71
N ASN A 77 15.30 -5.83 22.41
CA ASN A 77 16.63 -5.69 21.81
C ASN A 77 16.93 -4.23 21.38
N GLY A 78 15.97 -3.31 21.57
CA GLY A 78 16.08 -1.92 21.15
C GLY A 78 15.74 -1.68 19.68
N LEU A 79 15.15 -2.64 18.98
CA LEU A 79 14.53 -2.37 17.69
C LEU A 79 13.27 -1.56 17.89
N TYR A 80 13.04 -0.59 17.02
CA TYR A 80 11.86 0.24 17.07
C TYR A 80 11.37 0.68 15.69
N ARG A 81 10.09 1.02 15.65
CA ARG A 81 9.49 1.84 14.60
C ARG A 81 8.57 2.86 15.25
N GLN A 82 8.71 4.12 14.86
CA GLN A 82 7.82 5.21 15.21
C GLN A 82 7.29 5.81 13.90
N VAL A 83 5.97 5.85 13.76
CA VAL A 83 5.31 6.47 12.61
C VAL A 83 4.48 7.65 13.10
N GLU A 84 4.72 8.82 12.54
CA GLU A 84 3.90 10.01 12.69
C GLU A 84 3.19 10.26 11.35
N TYR A 85 1.86 10.46 11.36
CA TYR A 85 1.11 10.58 10.11
C TYR A 85 -0.02 11.60 10.18
N THR A 86 -0.37 12.10 8.99
CA THR A 86 -1.59 12.87 8.72
C THR A 86 -2.33 12.22 7.56
N ALA A 87 -3.65 12.11 7.67
CA ALA A 87 -4.54 11.67 6.59
C ALA A 87 -5.65 12.70 6.42
N GLY A 88 -5.79 13.24 5.22
CA GLY A 88 -6.79 14.26 4.90
C GLY A 88 -7.01 14.35 3.39
N GLU A 89 -7.43 15.53 2.92
CA GLU A 89 -7.68 15.80 1.50
C GLU A 89 -6.44 15.54 0.62
N ASP A 90 -5.25 15.84 1.13
CA ASP A 90 -3.96 15.61 0.45
C ASP A 90 -3.45 14.15 0.53
N GLY A 91 -4.31 13.21 0.94
CA GLY A 91 -3.97 11.80 1.12
C GLY A 91 -3.27 11.50 2.44
N TYR A 92 -2.65 10.31 2.51
CA TYR A 92 -1.89 9.84 3.68
C TYR A 92 -0.42 10.24 3.55
N LYS A 93 0.12 10.92 4.57
CA LYS A 93 1.53 11.31 4.65
C LYS A 93 2.12 10.85 5.97
N ALA A 94 3.34 10.30 5.93
CA ALA A 94 3.98 9.75 7.11
C ALA A 94 5.47 10.06 7.20
N VAL A 95 5.95 10.22 8.43
CA VAL A 95 7.37 10.20 8.78
C VAL A 95 7.61 8.95 9.62
N ILE A 96 8.51 8.08 9.16
CA ILE A 96 8.86 6.82 9.79
C ILE A 96 10.28 6.95 10.33
N LYS A 97 10.43 6.90 11.66
CA LYS A 97 11.73 6.73 12.32
C LYS A 97 11.88 5.26 12.69
N SER A 98 12.94 4.60 12.27
CA SER A 98 13.14 3.18 12.53
C SER A 98 14.62 2.82 12.54
N ASN A 99 14.98 1.76 13.26
CA ASN A 99 16.30 1.14 13.19
C ASN A 99 16.22 -0.35 12.76
N GLU A 100 15.15 -0.73 12.06
CA GLU A 100 14.97 -2.11 11.62
C GLU A 100 15.96 -2.53 10.52
N PRO A 101 16.52 -3.76 10.58
CA PRO A 101 17.47 -4.22 9.57
C PRO A 101 16.85 -4.30 8.17
N GLY A 102 17.58 -3.80 7.18
CA GLY A 102 17.16 -3.83 5.77
C GLY A 102 16.39 -2.58 5.31
N LEU A 103 16.15 -1.61 6.19
CA LEU A 103 15.64 -0.30 5.80
C LEU A 103 16.75 0.62 5.29
N THR A 104 16.36 1.57 4.45
CA THR A 104 17.24 2.64 3.97
C THR A 104 16.54 3.99 4.10
N ASN A 105 17.30 5.09 4.09
CA ASN A 105 16.79 6.47 4.12
C ASN A 105 16.16 6.88 2.77
N GLN A 106 15.35 6.02 2.18
CA GLN A 106 14.65 6.27 0.92
C GLN A 106 13.17 6.45 1.18
N SER A 107 12.64 7.60 0.78
CA SER A 107 11.20 7.85 0.82
C SER A 107 10.46 6.94 -0.16
N ALA A 108 9.28 6.49 0.24
CA ALA A 108 8.37 5.71 -0.60
C ALA A 108 7.07 6.49 -0.77
N ALA A 109 6.88 7.14 -1.92
CA ALA A 109 5.77 8.07 -2.15
C ALA A 109 5.69 9.14 -1.02
N ASP A 110 4.55 9.26 -0.35
CA ASP A 110 4.31 10.21 0.76
C ASP A 110 4.82 9.71 2.14
N ALA A 111 5.62 8.65 2.17
CA ALA A 111 6.27 8.14 3.38
C ALA A 111 7.77 8.49 3.38
N ASN A 112 8.19 9.31 4.34
CA ASN A 112 9.60 9.67 4.53
C ASN A 112 10.24 8.78 5.61
N PHE A 113 11.38 8.16 5.30
CA PHE A 113 12.10 7.27 6.20
C PHE A 113 13.35 7.94 6.79
N LEU A 114 13.42 7.94 8.12
CA LEU A 114 14.56 8.35 8.93
C LEU A 114 15.10 7.08 9.63
N VAL A 115 16.06 6.45 8.99
CA VAL A 115 16.62 5.15 9.38
C VAL A 115 17.92 5.34 10.16
N GLU A 116 17.93 4.81 11.38
CA GLU A 116 19.09 4.72 12.26
C GLU A 116 19.73 3.32 12.17
N PRO A 117 21.03 3.18 12.52
CA PRO A 117 21.66 1.87 12.56
C PRO A 117 20.98 0.90 13.56
N PRO A 118 20.74 -0.37 13.17
CA PRO A 118 20.19 -1.38 14.07
C PRO A 118 21.15 -1.70 15.23
N PRO A 119 20.63 -2.17 16.38
CA PRO A 119 21.46 -2.67 17.48
C PRO A 119 22.36 -3.84 17.01
N PRO A 120 23.65 -3.88 17.40
CA PRO A 120 24.59 -4.90 16.92
C PRO A 120 24.13 -6.36 17.15
N GLY A 121 23.40 -6.62 18.25
CA GLY A 121 22.91 -7.97 18.60
C GLY A 121 21.77 -8.49 17.74
N VAL A 122 21.14 -7.63 16.94
CA VAL A 122 19.98 -7.97 16.10
C VAL A 122 20.42 -8.40 14.71
N ILE A 123 21.43 -7.73 14.13
CA ILE A 123 21.93 -8.01 12.79
C ILE A 123 22.29 -9.49 12.64
N LEU A 124 22.98 -10.08 13.62
CA LEU A 124 23.41 -11.48 13.61
C LEU A 124 22.25 -12.49 13.56
N ARG A 125 21.05 -12.12 14.01
CA ARG A 125 19.88 -13.02 14.02
C ARG A 125 19.18 -13.08 12.67
N GLN A 126 19.22 -12.00 11.88
CA GLN A 126 18.52 -11.93 10.59
C GLN A 126 19.35 -12.52 9.42
N ILE A 127 20.67 -12.70 9.59
CA ILE A 127 21.59 -13.34 8.63
C ILE A 127 21.75 -14.87 8.80
N GLY A 128 21.06 -15.51 9.75
CA GLY A 128 21.03 -16.99 9.84
C GLY A 128 20.07 -17.65 8.85
N PRO A 129 20.15 -18.98 8.65
CA PRO A 129 21.08 -19.62 7.73
C PRO A 129 20.76 -19.31 6.25
N VAL A 130 21.23 -18.17 5.73
CA VAL A 130 21.32 -17.97 4.26
C VAL A 130 22.70 -18.40 3.74
N LEU A 131 23.66 -18.68 4.63
CA LEU A 131 25.06 -18.96 4.28
C LEU A 131 25.51 -20.43 4.46
N SER A 132 24.61 -21.42 4.49
CA SER A 132 24.99 -22.85 4.64
C SER A 132 24.93 -23.69 3.37
N LYS A 133 24.68 -23.10 2.19
CA LYS A 133 24.66 -23.84 0.92
C LYS A 133 25.41 -23.14 -0.19
N GLU A 134 26.72 -23.02 -0.05
CA GLU A 134 27.61 -22.99 -1.20
C GLU A 134 28.98 -23.60 -0.85
N THR A 135 28.95 -24.85 -0.39
CA THR A 135 30.12 -25.74 -0.55
C THR A 135 29.91 -26.47 -1.87
N VAL A 136 30.32 -25.84 -2.97
CA VAL A 136 30.63 -26.60 -4.18
C VAL A 136 31.94 -27.32 -3.88
N VAL A 137 31.80 -28.56 -3.42
CA VAL A 137 32.85 -29.57 -3.52
C VAL A 137 33.12 -29.78 -5.00
N THR A 138 34.20 -29.21 -5.51
CA THR A 138 34.84 -29.75 -6.70
C THR A 138 35.88 -30.77 -6.22
N GLU A 139 35.46 -32.03 -6.14
CA GLU A 139 36.39 -33.13 -6.36
C GLU A 139 36.83 -33.07 -7.83
N MET A 140 38.13 -32.91 -8.06
CA MET A 140 39.01 -33.64 -9.00
C MET A 140 40.42 -33.05 -8.92
#